data_AF-A0A0B7FDS4-F1
#
_entry.id   AF-A0A0B7FDS4-F1
#
_cell.length_a   1.000
_cell.length_b   1.000
_cell.length_c   1.000
_cell.angle_alpha   90.00
_cell.angle_beta   90.00
_cell.angle_gamma   90.00
#
_symmetry.space_group_name_H-M   'P 1'
#
loop_
_entity.id
_entity.type
_entity.pdbx_description
1 polymer ?
#
loop_
_entity_poly.entity_id
_entity_poly.type
_entity_poly.pdbx_seq_one_letter_code
_entity_poly.pdbx_strand_id
1 'polypeptide(L)'
;MHSATGRSPFMALYGWQPALTPSNIATNVPEANDLANAIQKQWEEVAAALRQSKARLTQGKNTEVPLSFEIGEEAWLDAKNINLKTKSNKLTERRLGPFKVIEKISDCA
;
A
#
# COMPACT_ATOMS: atom_id res chain seq x y z
N MET A 1 5.14 -9.20 -0.51
CA MET A 1 6.02 -9.66 0.58
C MET A 1 5.96 -8.60 1.69
N HIS A 2 5.77 -8.97 2.96
CA HIS A 2 5.73 -7.95 4.02
C HIS A 2 7.14 -7.47 4.36
N SER A 3 7.35 -6.16 4.43
CA SER A 3 8.67 -5.54 4.62
C SER A 3 9.32 -5.90 5.95
N ALA A 4 8.55 -6.16 7.02
CA ALA A 4 9.11 -6.51 8.33
C ALA A 4 9.55 -7.98 8.46
N THR A 5 8.81 -8.92 7.84
CA THR A 5 9.07 -10.37 7.97
C THR A 5 9.73 -10.99 6.77
N GLY A 6 9.79 -10.31 5.62
CA GLY A 6 10.32 -10.87 4.38
C GLY A 6 9.50 -12.07 3.83
N ARG A 7 8.32 -12.32 4.40
CA ARG A 7 7.44 -13.46 4.08
C ARG A 7 6.07 -12.96 3.65
N SER A 8 5.30 -13.81 2.98
CA SER A 8 3.88 -13.53 2.77
C SER A 8 3.12 -13.68 4.10
N PRO A 9 1.97 -13.02 4.27
CA PRO A 9 1.12 -13.22 5.45
C PRO A 9 0.75 -14.69 5.66
N PHE A 10 0.45 -15.44 4.60
CA PHE A 10 0.16 -16.87 4.67
C PHE A 10 1.35 -17.67 5.21
N MET A 11 2.55 -17.40 4.70
CA MET A 11 3.76 -18.09 5.16
C MET A 11 4.14 -17.70 6.59
N ALA A 12 3.85 -16.46 7.00
CA ALA A 12 4.09 -16.01 8.37
C ALA A 12 3.10 -16.62 9.38
N LEU A 13 1.82 -16.74 9.01
CA LEU A 13 0.76 -17.24 9.90
C LEU A 13 0.65 -18.77 9.91
N TYR A 14 0.77 -19.40 8.75
CA TYR A 14 0.47 -20.81 8.57
C TYR A 14 1.69 -21.65 8.16
N GLY A 15 2.84 -21.03 7.87
CA GLY A 15 4.06 -21.74 7.50
C GLY A 15 4.06 -22.29 6.06
N TRP A 16 3.03 -22.01 5.26
CA TRP A 16 2.95 -22.42 3.86
C TRP A 16 2.39 -21.31 2.98
N GLN A 17 2.74 -21.34 1.69
CA GLN A 17 2.20 -20.43 0.69
C GLN A 17 1.34 -21.25 -0.28
N PRO A 18 0.01 -21.04 -0.32
CA PRO A 18 -0.82 -21.69 -1.33
C PRO A 18 -0.39 -21.24 -2.73
N ALA A 19 -0.32 -22.20 -3.66
CA ALA A 19 -0.27 -21.91 -5.08
C ALA A 19 -1.66 -21.39 -5.48
N LEU A 20 -1.74 -20.08 -5.72
CA LEU A 20 -3.00 -19.39 -6.05
C LEU A 20 -3.38 -19.52 -7.53
N THR A 21 -2.56 -20.19 -8.34
CA THR A 21 -2.83 -20.42 -9.74
C THR A 21 -3.72 -21.66 -9.88
N PRO A 22 -4.92 -21.55 -10.45
CA PRO A 22 -5.70 -22.74 -10.78
C PRO A 22 -4.87 -23.65 -11.69
N SER A 23 -4.82 -24.93 -11.35
CA SER A 23 -4.16 -25.94 -12.16
C SER A 23 -4.92 -26.05 -13.49
N ASN A 24 -4.26 -25.71 -14.60
CA ASN A 24 -4.81 -25.89 -15.95
C ASN A 24 -4.52 -27.29 -16.53
N ILE A 25 -4.29 -28.27 -15.66
CA ILE A 25 -4.03 -29.65 -16.07
C ILE A 25 -5.38 -30.29 -16.37
N ALA A 26 -5.61 -30.64 -17.64
CA ALA A 26 -6.80 -31.36 -18.02
C ALA A 26 -6.81 -32.74 -17.35
N THR A 27 -7.87 -33.03 -16.61
CA THR A 27 -8.07 -34.32 -15.96
C THR A 27 -9.08 -35.15 -16.75
N ASN A 28 -9.13 -36.46 -16.48
CA ASN A 28 -10.14 -37.34 -17.07
C ASN A 28 -11.54 -37.15 -16.44
N VAL A 29 -11.69 -36.24 -15.47
CA VAL A 29 -12.94 -35.98 -14.76
C VAL A 29 -13.51 -34.64 -15.26
N PRO A 30 -14.59 -34.65 -16.07
CA PRO A 30 -15.15 -33.43 -16.66
C PRO A 30 -15.55 -32.37 -15.61
N GLU A 31 -16.14 -32.79 -14.50
CA GLU A 31 -16.55 -31.89 -13.42
C GLU A 31 -15.38 -31.11 -12.80
N ALA A 32 -14.20 -31.74 -12.69
CA ALA A 32 -13.00 -31.09 -12.17
C ALA A 32 -12.48 -30.03 -13.15
N ASN A 33 -12.56 -30.29 -14.45
CA ASN A 33 -12.21 -29.33 -15.49
C ASN A 33 -13.19 -28.14 -15.52
N ASP A 34 -14.49 -28.39 -15.38
CA ASP A 34 -15.52 -27.36 -15.32
C ASP A 34 -15.32 -26.44 -14.10
N LEU A 35 -15.00 -27.03 -12.94
CA LEU A 35 -14.66 -26.28 -11.74
C LEU A 35 -13.40 -25.42 -11.93
N ALA A 36 -12.34 -25.98 -12.52
CA ALA A 36 -11.11 -25.24 -12.80
C ALA A 36 -11.34 -24.06 -13.74
N ASN A 37 -12.15 -24.26 -14.79
CA ASN A 37 -12.55 -23.20 -15.73
C ASN A 37 -13.36 -22.10 -15.03
N ALA A 38 -14.30 -22.48 -14.15
CA ALA A 38 -15.10 -21.52 -13.38
C ALA A 38 -14.22 -20.67 -12.46
N ILE A 39 -13.26 -21.28 -11.75
CA ILE A 39 -12.30 -20.59 -10.90
C ILE A 39 -11.45 -19.62 -11.74
N GLN A 40 -10.90 -20.07 -12.87
CA GLN A 40 -10.10 -19.23 -13.76
C GLN A 40 -10.87 -17.98 -14.22
N LYS A 41 -12.13 -18.17 -14.65
CA LYS A 41 -12.99 -17.06 -15.07
C LYS A 41 -13.24 -16.06 -13.94
N GLN A 42 -13.53 -16.53 -12.73
CA GLN A 42 -13.71 -15.66 -11.56
C GLN A 42 -12.43 -14.88 -11.23
N TRP A 43 -11.27 -15.50 -11.33
CA TRP A 43 -9.97 -14.84 -11.12
C TRP A 43 -9.76 -13.69 -12.10
N GLU A 44 -10.07 -13.90 -13.37
CA GLU A 44 -9.95 -12.87 -14.41
C GLU A 44 -10.92 -11.70 -14.16
N GLU A 45 -12.16 -12.00 -13.80
CA GLU A 45 -13.17 -10.99 -13.44
C GLU A 45 -12.74 -10.15 -12.24
N VAL A 46 -12.26 -10.79 -11.17
CA VAL A 46 -11.76 -10.10 -9.97
C VAL A 46 -10.53 -9.26 -10.29
N ALA A 47 -9.58 -9.79 -11.07
CA ALA A 47 -8.40 -9.05 -11.48
C ALA A 47 -8.76 -7.82 -12.32
N ALA A 48 -9.72 -7.94 -13.23
CA ALA A 48 -10.22 -6.84 -14.03
C ALA A 48 -10.93 -5.78 -13.15
N ALA A 49 -11.79 -6.21 -12.23
CA ALA A 49 -12.48 -5.31 -11.30
C ALA A 49 -11.49 -4.54 -10.40
N LEU A 50 -10.45 -5.22 -9.89
CA LEU A 50 -9.39 -4.59 -9.10
C LEU A 50 -8.61 -3.54 -9.91
N ARG A 51 -8.24 -3.86 -11.16
CA ARG A 51 -7.57 -2.92 -12.07
C ARG A 51 -8.44 -1.70 -12.34
N GLN A 52 -9.73 -1.92 -12.61
CA GLN A 52 -10.68 -0.84 -12.87
C GLN A 52 -10.89 0.03 -11.63
N SER A 53 -11.04 -0.58 -10.44
CA SER A 53 -11.18 0.14 -9.17
C SER A 53 -9.95 1.00 -8.87
N LYS A 54 -8.74 0.44 -9.03
CA LYS A 54 -7.50 1.21 -8.91
C LYS A 54 -7.46 2.38 -9.87
N ALA A 55 -7.79 2.16 -11.15
CA ALA A 55 -7.84 3.22 -12.15
C ALA A 55 -8.82 4.34 -11.77
N ARG A 56 -10.03 4.01 -11.30
CA ARG A 56 -11.02 4.99 -10.82
C ARG A 56 -10.54 5.77 -9.60
N LEU A 57 -9.87 5.11 -8.66
CA LEU A 57 -9.31 5.77 -7.46
C LEU A 57 -8.15 6.72 -7.80
N THR A 58 -7.43 6.45 -8.89
CA THR A 58 -6.32 7.29 -9.35
C THR A 58 -6.75 8.34 -10.37
N GLN A 59 -7.83 8.10 -11.12
CA GLN A 59 -8.38 9.06 -12.08
C GLN A 59 -8.90 10.30 -11.36
N GLY A 60 -8.32 11.46 -11.67
CA GLY A 60 -8.72 12.74 -11.08
C GLY A 60 -8.04 13.06 -9.75
N LYS A 61 -7.22 12.17 -9.19
CA LYS A 61 -6.22 12.61 -8.21
C LYS A 61 -5.15 13.35 -9.00
N ASN A 62 -5.00 14.64 -8.75
CA ASN A 62 -3.75 15.31 -9.09
C ASN A 62 -2.66 14.45 -8.44
N THR A 63 -1.69 13.99 -9.25
CA THR A 63 -0.42 13.56 -8.70
C THR A 63 0.07 14.78 -7.95
N GLU A 64 -0.19 14.84 -6.64
CA GLU A 64 0.40 15.86 -5.79
C GLU A 64 1.88 15.77 -6.10
N VAL A 65 2.45 16.87 -6.59
CA VAL A 65 3.88 16.94 -6.83
C VAL A 65 4.51 16.42 -5.56
N PRO A 66 5.27 15.30 -5.61
CA PRO A 66 5.86 14.74 -4.42
C PRO A 66 6.60 15.87 -3.74
N LEU A 67 6.18 16.21 -2.51
CA LEU A 67 6.85 17.26 -1.76
C LEU A 67 8.27 16.73 -1.52
N SER A 68 9.22 17.30 -2.23
CA SER A 68 10.63 16.91 -2.14
C SER A 68 11.36 18.00 -1.38
N PHE A 69 12.28 17.57 -0.54
CA PHE A 69 13.10 18.45 0.27
C PHE A 69 14.57 18.22 -0.07
N GLU A 70 15.34 19.30 -0.08
CA GLU A 70 16.79 19.24 -0.21
C GLU A 70 17.47 19.29 1.16
N ILE A 71 18.64 18.65 1.28
CA ILE A 71 19.44 18.71 2.51
C ILE A 71 19.86 20.16 2.74
N GLY A 72 19.59 20.66 3.95
CA GLY A 72 19.83 22.05 4.35
C GLY A 72 18.66 23.01 4.12
N GLU A 73 17.59 22.58 3.45
CA GLU A 73 16.35 23.35 3.32
C GLU A 73 15.66 23.51 4.67
N GLU A 74 15.04 24.68 4.89
CA GLU A 74 14.25 24.97 6.09
C GLU A 74 12.78 24.60 5.87
N ALA A 75 12.30 23.62 6.64
CA ALA A 75 10.94 23.11 6.55
C ALA A 75 10.22 23.20 7.91
N TRP A 76 8.91 23.46 7.87
CA TRP A 76 8.05 23.40 9.04
C TRP A 76 7.52 21.98 9.28
N LEU A 77 7.44 21.58 10.54
CA LEU A 77 6.81 20.30 10.93
C LEU A 77 5.34 20.51 11.28
N ASP A 78 4.44 19.69 10.71
CA ASP A 78 3.04 19.65 11.13
C ASP A 78 2.95 19.01 12.53
N ALA A 79 2.43 19.77 13.49
CA ALA A 79 2.31 19.36 14.88
C ALA A 79 1.16 18.36 15.14
N LYS A 80 0.34 18.03 14.13
CA LYS A 80 -0.88 17.21 14.29
C LYS A 80 -0.66 15.89 15.07
N ASN A 81 0.49 15.25 14.90
CA ASN A 81 0.83 13.97 15.54
C ASN A 81 2.04 14.06 16.48
N ILE A 82 2.43 15.27 16.90
CA ILE A 82 3.56 15.48 17.81
C ILE A 82 3.02 15.67 19.23
N ASN A 83 3.51 14.88 20.18
CA ASN A 83 3.13 15.02 21.58
C ASN A 83 3.84 16.23 22.21
N LEU A 84 3.21 17.39 22.05
CA LEU A 84 3.64 18.62 22.68
C LEU A 84 3.15 18.66 24.12
N LYS A 85 4.05 18.96 25.06
CA LYS A 85 3.72 19.11 26.50
C LYS A 85 2.99 20.43 26.77
N THR A 86 1.92 20.69 26.03
CA THR A 86 1.09 21.90 26.14
C THR A 86 -0.19 21.59 26.90
N LYS A 87 -0.78 22.62 27.52
CA LYS A 87 -2.02 22.48 28.29
C LYS A 87 -3.26 22.21 27.43
N SER A 88 -3.22 22.54 26.13
CA SER A 88 -4.34 22.34 25.21
C SER A 88 -3.90 22.30 23.74
N ASN A 89 -4.28 21.24 23.02
CA ASN A 89 -4.00 21.07 21.59
C ASN A 89 -4.61 22.19 20.72
N LYS A 90 -5.71 22.81 21.16
CA LYS A 90 -6.38 23.88 20.41
C LYS A 90 -5.62 25.20 20.43
N LEU A 91 -4.82 25.42 21.47
CA LEU A 91 -4.00 26.62 21.66
C LEU A 91 -2.52 26.39 21.35
N THR A 92 -2.18 25.20 20.85
CA THR A 92 -0.80 24.85 20.48
C THR A 92 -0.56 25.23 19.01
N GLU A 93 0.68 25.59 18.70
CA GLU A 93 1.09 25.87 17.32
C GLU A 93 0.83 24.67 16.40
N ARG A 94 0.22 24.93 15.24
CA ARG A 94 -0.04 23.90 14.24
C ARG A 94 1.20 23.49 13.45
N ARG A 95 2.17 24.41 13.35
CA ARG A 95 3.41 24.20 12.62
C ARG A 95 4.54 24.60 13.54
N LEU A 96 5.42 23.66 13.83
CA LEU A 96 6.64 23.92 14.57
C LEU A 96 7.67 24.49 13.60
N GLY A 97 8.55 25.37 14.12
CA GLY A 97 9.41 26.29 13.38
C GLY A 97 10.23 25.73 12.22
N PRO A 98 11.01 26.57 11.55
CA PRO A 98 11.86 26.09 10.46
C PRO A 98 12.96 25.18 11.03
N PHE A 99 12.93 23.91 10.64
CA PHE A 99 13.98 22.94 10.92
C PHE A 99 14.76 22.69 9.64
N LYS A 100 16.08 22.51 9.77
CA LYS A 100 16.92 22.13 8.64
C LYS A 100 16.80 20.63 8.38
N VAL A 101 16.58 20.28 7.13
CA VAL A 101 16.60 18.88 6.68
C VAL A 101 18.04 18.37 6.72
N ILE A 102 18.30 17.37 7.56
CA ILE A 102 19.66 16.79 7.73
C ILE A 102 19.94 15.65 6.76
N GLU A 103 18.90 14.90 6.38
CA GLU A 103 19.03 13.69 5.57
C GLU A 103 17.70 13.41 4.86
N LYS A 104 17.78 12.92 3.62
CA LYS A 104 16.63 12.46 2.84
C LYS A 104 16.62 10.94 2.78
N ILE A 105 15.63 10.32 3.43
CA ILE A 105 15.51 8.84 3.51
C ILE A 105 14.83 8.27 2.25
N SER A 106 13.93 9.02 1.62
CA SER A 106 13.21 8.62 0.41
C SER A 106 12.73 9.84 -0.41
N ASP A 107 12.39 9.61 -1.68
CA ASP A 107 11.89 10.65 -2.60
C ASP A 107 10.42 11.06 -2.38
N CYS A 108 9.75 10.46 -1.41
CA CYS A 108 8.34 10.69 -1.11
C CYS A 108 8.18 11.35 0.27
N ALA A 109 7.32 12.37 0.35
CA ALA A 109 6.74 12.88 1.61
C ALA A 109 5.39 12.20 1.90
#